data_AF-A0A378JK33-F1
#
_entry.id   AF-A0A378JK33-F1
#
_cell.length_a   1.000
_cell.length_b   1.000
_cell.length_c   1.000
_cell.angle_alpha   90.00
_cell.angle_beta   90.00
_cell.angle_gamma   90.00
#
_symmetry.space_group_name_H-M   'P 1'
#
loop_
_entity.id
_entity.type
_entity.pdbx_description
1 polymer ?
#
loop_
_entity_poly.entity_id
_entity_poly.type
_entity_poly.pdbx_seq_one_letter_code
_entity_poly.pdbx_strand_id
1 'polypeptide(L)'
;MFNYKNLIGTQHKLALASIISHLYDPIESEIPSDPVFVHYENNSFIRLFSRQTLLSLQTRLQECPKIIEEGLQDKSFIKLALKEYTPCNKEEIIYKKILTKMVDAGLNFGQIAEECLGIDAAMYLLTGMPENSNITFELSDLPREMIFFIDYIIQLHQLRMNQQDVGESNNIDVEHKSLSIFAERKLVCLQTAIIEENRRKLLSNTGKVLTNNQVLCPFSRDVINVKQSLASARKAKLFLQLIIATAKINALQEPEIDSFLKRQNPNYLREAYQALNQYISNPTIRFTVEQQKLLNNIGVNKIIKPDNYFNLTKRYQHLWNENKSLKENTLTVLSDYSKLNTSLPNFNLFMTCHWARHHHHIVKKAIKRIKENDSIKQVIADLEDQAQVNPKFNPAGSLVRRLEFIKLHFKELNGLTNKILLC
;
A
#
# COMPACT_ATOMS: atom_id res chain seq x y z
N MET A 1 20.23 13.91 -12.47
CA MET A 1 19.14 13.88 -11.47
C MET A 1 18.34 15.15 -11.68
N PHE A 2 17.07 15.05 -12.09
CA PHE A 2 16.26 16.23 -12.47
C PHE A 2 15.55 16.79 -11.23
N ASN A 3 15.70 18.10 -10.97
CA ASN A 3 15.13 18.78 -9.81
C ASN A 3 13.77 19.39 -10.19
N TYR A 4 12.70 18.58 -10.13
CA TYR A 4 11.33 18.99 -10.53
C TYR A 4 10.50 19.57 -9.38
N LYS A 5 11.08 20.29 -8.43
CA LYS A 5 10.32 20.74 -7.25
C LYS A 5 9.15 21.67 -7.65
N ASN A 6 7.92 21.19 -7.41
CA ASN A 6 6.62 21.91 -7.42
C ASN A 6 6.00 22.26 -8.78
N LEU A 7 5.57 21.25 -9.55
CA LEU A 7 4.85 21.47 -10.81
C LEU A 7 3.32 21.59 -10.65
N ILE A 8 2.75 21.10 -9.54
CA ILE A 8 1.30 21.21 -9.25
C ILE A 8 1.03 22.10 -8.02
N GLY A 9 -0.08 22.84 -8.06
CA GLY A 9 -0.52 23.71 -6.96
C GLY A 9 -0.91 22.94 -5.69
N THR A 10 -0.94 23.62 -4.54
CA THR A 10 -1.13 23.03 -3.19
C THR A 10 -2.34 22.10 -3.08
N GLN A 11 -3.48 22.44 -3.70
CA GLN A 11 -4.68 21.59 -3.70
C GLN A 11 -4.47 20.21 -4.36
N HIS A 12 -3.62 20.13 -5.39
CA HIS A 12 -3.36 18.87 -6.10
C HIS A 12 -2.37 18.00 -5.33
N LYS A 13 -1.44 18.62 -4.60
CA LYS A 13 -0.57 17.90 -3.68
C LYS A 13 -1.35 17.26 -2.55
N LEU A 14 -2.31 17.98 -1.97
CA LEU A 14 -3.22 17.43 -0.95
C LEU A 14 -4.08 16.30 -1.51
N ALA A 15 -4.62 16.45 -2.72
CA ALA A 15 -5.37 15.38 -3.39
C ALA A 15 -4.48 14.16 -3.72
N LEU A 16 -3.23 14.38 -4.10
CA LEU A 16 -2.29 13.31 -4.38
C LEU A 16 -1.91 12.55 -3.11
N ALA A 17 -1.66 13.25 -2.00
CA ALA A 17 -1.42 12.63 -0.70
C ALA A 17 -2.65 11.83 -0.23
N SER A 18 -3.87 12.37 -0.37
CA SER A 18 -5.08 11.65 0.03
C SER A 18 -5.32 10.37 -0.77
N ILE A 19 -4.92 10.36 -2.05
CA ILE A 19 -5.08 9.22 -2.95
C ILE A 19 -4.11 8.07 -2.65
N ILE A 20 -3.01 8.32 -1.94
CA ILE A 20 -2.07 7.25 -1.54
C ILE A 20 -2.78 6.20 -0.68
N SER A 21 -3.71 6.61 0.19
CA SER A 21 -4.55 5.69 0.95
C SER A 21 -5.42 4.76 0.08
N HIS A 22 -5.74 5.17 -1.16
CA HIS A 22 -6.49 4.37 -2.13
C HIS A 22 -5.58 3.46 -2.99
N LEU A 23 -4.27 3.66 -2.96
CA LEU A 23 -3.28 2.78 -3.60
C LEU A 23 -2.99 1.53 -2.76
N TYR A 24 -3.39 1.52 -1.50
CA TYR A 24 -3.14 0.43 -0.58
C TYR A 24 -4.07 -0.74 -0.86
N ASP A 25 -3.48 -1.93 -0.99
CA ASP A 25 -4.20 -3.17 -0.73
C ASP A 25 -4.56 -3.17 0.77
N PRO A 26 -5.86 -3.16 1.12
CA PRO A 26 -6.28 -3.06 2.51
C PRO A 26 -5.99 -4.34 3.31
N ILE A 27 -5.71 -5.47 2.65
CA ILE A 27 -5.34 -6.71 3.32
C ILE A 27 -3.84 -6.72 3.61
N GLU A 28 -3.02 -6.41 2.61
CA GLU A 28 -1.56 -6.38 2.78
C GLU A 28 -1.09 -5.11 3.52
N SER A 29 -1.94 -4.09 3.60
CA SER A 29 -1.63 -2.77 4.16
C SER A 29 -0.43 -2.12 3.47
N GLU A 30 -0.33 -2.28 2.15
CA GLU A 30 0.79 -1.80 1.35
C GLU A 30 0.38 -1.48 -0.09
N ILE A 31 1.18 -0.68 -0.81
CA ILE A 31 1.02 -0.50 -2.26
C ILE A 31 1.44 -1.81 -2.97
N PRO A 32 0.55 -2.45 -3.75
CA PRO A 32 0.81 -3.74 -4.36
C PRO A 32 1.82 -3.65 -5.51
N SER A 33 2.72 -4.63 -5.60
CA SER A 33 3.71 -4.73 -6.69
C SER A 33 3.10 -5.21 -8.01
N ASP A 34 2.01 -5.96 -7.94
CA ASP A 34 1.27 -6.54 -9.06
C ASP A 34 -0.20 -6.06 -9.06
N PRO A 35 -0.43 -4.75 -9.19
CA PRO A 35 -1.74 -4.13 -8.96
C PRO A 35 -2.80 -4.63 -9.94
N VAL A 36 -4.01 -4.84 -9.42
CA VAL A 36 -5.25 -5.02 -10.18
C VAL A 36 -6.33 -4.07 -9.68
N PHE A 37 -7.17 -3.54 -10.56
CA PHE A 37 -8.35 -2.80 -10.13
C PHE A 37 -9.42 -3.75 -9.59
N VAL A 38 -9.94 -3.44 -8.42
CA VAL A 38 -11.08 -4.16 -7.86
C VAL A 38 -12.35 -3.77 -8.61
N HIS A 39 -13.01 -4.75 -9.24
CA HIS A 39 -14.29 -4.56 -9.93
C HIS A 39 -15.43 -5.02 -9.02
N TYR A 40 -16.07 -4.07 -8.36
CA TYR A 40 -17.27 -4.32 -7.58
C TYR A 40 -18.50 -4.42 -8.48
N GLU A 41 -19.47 -5.28 -8.16
CA GLU A 41 -20.69 -5.40 -8.98
C GLU A 41 -21.66 -4.24 -8.79
N ASN A 42 -21.70 -3.66 -7.59
CA ASN A 42 -22.66 -2.62 -7.21
C ASN A 42 -22.00 -1.28 -6.89
N ASN A 43 -20.69 -1.14 -7.13
CA ASN A 43 -19.94 0.05 -6.75
C ASN A 43 -18.86 0.41 -7.77
N SER A 44 -18.53 1.69 -7.89
CA SER A 44 -17.53 2.22 -8.82
C SER A 44 -16.28 2.76 -8.11
N PHE A 45 -16.06 2.41 -6.84
CA PHE A 45 -14.85 2.78 -6.12
C PHE A 45 -13.58 2.29 -6.81
N ILE A 46 -12.59 3.18 -6.89
CA ILE A 46 -11.28 2.85 -7.44
C ILE A 46 -10.41 2.34 -6.30
N ARG A 47 -10.05 1.06 -6.36
CA ARG A 47 -9.15 0.43 -5.41
C ARG A 47 -8.20 -0.50 -6.12
N LEU A 48 -6.98 -0.60 -5.59
CA LEU A 48 -5.97 -1.53 -6.06
C LEU A 48 -5.80 -2.65 -5.04
N PHE A 49 -5.87 -3.89 -5.51
CA PHE A 49 -5.44 -5.08 -4.76
C PHE A 49 -4.18 -5.64 -5.42
N SER A 50 -3.41 -6.43 -4.67
CA SER A 50 -2.44 -7.33 -5.25
C SER A 50 -3.17 -8.45 -5.99
N ARG A 51 -2.59 -8.94 -7.08
CA ARG A 51 -3.16 -10.08 -7.81
C ARG A 51 -3.24 -11.29 -6.88
N GLN A 52 -2.21 -11.47 -6.05
CA GLN A 52 -2.11 -12.58 -5.11
C GLN A 52 -3.19 -12.53 -4.04
N THR A 53 -3.50 -11.36 -3.50
CA THR A 53 -4.59 -11.14 -2.56
C THR A 53 -5.91 -11.65 -3.15
N LEU A 54 -6.23 -11.24 -4.36
CA LEU A 54 -7.50 -11.61 -4.99
C LEU A 54 -7.61 -13.11 -5.26
N LEU A 55 -6.51 -13.75 -5.69
CA LEU A 55 -6.45 -15.20 -5.87
C LEU A 55 -6.56 -15.96 -4.53
N SER A 56 -5.96 -15.42 -3.47
CA SER A 56 -6.06 -16.00 -2.12
C SER A 56 -7.51 -15.97 -1.61
N LEU A 57 -8.24 -14.86 -1.85
CA LEU A 57 -9.65 -14.75 -1.51
C LEU A 57 -10.51 -15.75 -2.29
N GLN A 58 -10.22 -15.92 -3.59
CA GLN A 58 -10.92 -16.90 -4.42
C GLN A 58 -10.66 -18.33 -3.95
N THR A 59 -9.43 -18.64 -3.58
CA THR A 59 -9.04 -19.96 -3.07
C THR A 59 -9.74 -20.26 -1.74
N ARG A 60 -9.73 -19.30 -0.81
CA ARG A 60 -10.45 -19.42 0.48
C ARG A 60 -11.94 -19.65 0.28
N LEU A 61 -12.56 -18.95 -0.68
CA LEU A 61 -13.98 -19.15 -0.99
C LEU A 61 -14.26 -20.57 -1.54
N GLN A 62 -13.35 -21.10 -2.36
CA GLN A 62 -13.45 -22.46 -2.90
C GLN A 62 -13.23 -23.56 -1.83
N GLU A 63 -12.56 -23.23 -0.73
CA GLU A 63 -12.37 -24.13 0.41
C GLU A 63 -13.57 -24.16 1.35
N CYS A 64 -14.37 -23.08 1.42
CA CYS A 64 -15.54 -22.99 2.31
C CYS A 64 -16.51 -24.19 2.19
N PRO A 65 -16.90 -24.67 0.99
CA PRO A 65 -17.77 -25.84 0.88
C PRO A 65 -17.21 -27.09 1.54
N LYS A 66 -15.89 -27.33 1.42
CA LYS A 66 -15.22 -28.49 2.04
C LYS A 66 -15.25 -28.40 3.56
N ILE A 67 -15.01 -27.21 4.11
CA ILE A 67 -15.08 -26.98 5.57
C ILE A 67 -16.50 -27.21 6.08
N ILE A 68 -17.51 -26.71 5.36
CA ILE A 68 -18.92 -26.92 5.74
C ILE A 68 -19.27 -28.41 5.69
N GLU A 69 -18.87 -29.11 4.64
CA GLU A 69 -19.11 -30.55 4.50
C GLU A 69 -18.40 -31.36 5.60
N GLU A 70 -17.13 -31.08 5.87
CA GLU A 70 -16.38 -31.71 6.97
C GLU A 70 -17.08 -31.48 8.31
N GLY A 71 -17.56 -30.26 8.57
CA GLY A 71 -18.26 -29.91 9.80
C GLY A 71 -19.63 -30.57 9.95
N LEU A 72 -20.36 -30.78 8.85
CA LEU A 72 -21.67 -31.45 8.85
C LEU A 72 -21.56 -32.97 8.96
N GLN A 73 -20.46 -33.56 8.49
CA GLN A 73 -20.20 -35.00 8.58
C GLN A 73 -19.50 -35.40 9.90
N ASP A 74 -18.99 -34.43 10.65
CA ASP A 74 -18.31 -34.66 11.92
C ASP A 74 -19.27 -35.10 13.04
N LYS A 75 -19.24 -36.39 13.38
CA LYS A 75 -20.02 -36.99 14.48
C LYS A 75 -19.63 -36.49 15.86
N SER A 76 -18.44 -35.92 16.02
CA SER A 76 -17.94 -35.40 17.30
C SER A 76 -18.41 -33.98 17.58
N PHE A 77 -18.86 -33.24 16.56
CA PHE A 77 -19.23 -31.82 16.63
C PHE A 77 -18.13 -30.87 17.14
N ILE A 78 -16.89 -31.34 17.33
CA ILE A 78 -15.77 -30.55 17.87
C ILE A 78 -14.48 -30.69 17.06
N LYS A 79 -14.42 -31.51 16.02
CA LYS A 79 -13.19 -31.80 15.27
C LYS A 79 -12.59 -30.57 14.59
N LEU A 80 -13.41 -29.77 13.90
CA LEU A 80 -12.96 -28.54 13.27
C LEU A 80 -12.54 -27.51 14.32
N ALA A 81 -13.34 -27.39 15.38
CA ALA A 81 -13.01 -26.50 16.50
C ALA A 81 -11.66 -26.86 17.12
N LEU A 82 -11.37 -28.15 17.35
CA LEU A 82 -10.09 -28.59 17.90
C LEU A 82 -8.90 -28.24 17.00
N LYS A 83 -9.05 -28.28 15.67
CA LYS A 83 -7.98 -27.88 14.75
C LYS A 83 -7.64 -26.39 14.89
N GLU A 84 -8.64 -25.54 14.89
CA GLU A 84 -8.50 -24.07 14.91
C GLU A 84 -8.25 -23.49 16.33
N TYR A 85 -8.69 -24.21 17.37
CA TYR A 85 -8.65 -23.69 18.73
C TYR A 85 -7.22 -23.52 19.26
N THR A 86 -6.87 -22.30 19.69
CA THR A 86 -5.60 -22.01 20.35
C THR A 86 -5.82 -21.97 21.87
N PRO A 87 -5.22 -22.89 22.65
CA PRO A 87 -5.36 -22.93 24.11
C PRO A 87 -4.83 -21.66 24.78
N CYS A 88 -5.57 -21.15 25.78
CA CYS A 88 -5.21 -19.95 26.53
C CYS A 88 -4.39 -20.25 27.80
N ASN A 89 -4.46 -21.48 28.32
CA ASN A 89 -3.79 -21.87 29.55
C ASN A 89 -3.35 -23.35 29.51
N LYS A 90 -2.61 -23.78 30.55
CA LYS A 90 -2.07 -25.16 30.65
C LYS A 90 -3.16 -26.23 30.75
N GLU A 91 -4.28 -25.91 31.40
CA GLU A 91 -5.42 -26.83 31.57
C GLU A 91 -6.08 -27.12 30.22
N GLU A 92 -6.34 -26.08 29.42
CA GLU A 92 -6.91 -26.20 28.08
C GLU A 92 -6.00 -26.94 27.09
N ILE A 93 -4.66 -26.88 27.28
CA ILE A 93 -3.73 -27.70 26.49
C ILE A 93 -3.99 -29.19 26.77
N ILE A 94 -4.22 -29.56 28.02
CA ILE A 94 -4.52 -30.94 28.40
C ILE A 94 -5.91 -31.34 27.89
N TYR A 95 -6.92 -30.47 28.06
CA TYR A 95 -8.26 -30.70 27.52
C TYR A 95 -8.26 -30.94 26.01
N LYS A 96 -7.53 -30.10 25.26
CA LYS A 96 -7.37 -30.27 23.82
C LYS A 96 -6.78 -31.64 23.48
N LYS A 97 -5.76 -32.11 24.22
CA LYS A 97 -5.15 -33.44 23.99
C LYS A 97 -6.12 -34.59 24.27
N ILE A 98 -6.86 -34.52 25.37
CA ILE A 98 -7.88 -35.53 25.73
C ILE A 98 -8.94 -35.62 24.62
N LEU A 99 -9.51 -34.47 24.24
CA LEU A 99 -10.58 -34.41 23.25
C LEU A 99 -10.10 -34.80 21.85
N THR A 100 -8.87 -34.43 21.46
CA THR A 100 -8.28 -34.91 20.19
C THR A 100 -8.17 -36.42 20.18
N LYS A 101 -7.71 -37.06 21.27
CA LYS A 101 -7.66 -38.53 21.35
C LYS A 101 -9.04 -39.17 21.19
N MET A 102 -10.07 -38.59 21.80
CA MET A 102 -11.46 -39.08 21.68
C MET A 102 -11.98 -38.98 20.24
N VAL A 103 -11.71 -37.86 19.56
CA VAL A 103 -12.09 -37.65 18.16
C VAL A 103 -11.33 -38.60 17.23
N ASP A 104 -10.03 -38.80 17.45
CA ASP A 104 -9.20 -39.71 16.67
C ASP A 104 -9.61 -41.18 16.86
N ALA A 105 -10.13 -41.54 18.04
CA ALA A 105 -10.74 -42.84 18.31
C ALA A 105 -12.12 -43.02 17.65
N GLY A 106 -12.66 -41.99 16.99
CA GLY A 106 -13.92 -42.05 16.26
C GLY A 106 -15.17 -41.96 17.14
N LEU A 107 -15.03 -41.47 18.37
CA LEU A 107 -16.17 -41.28 19.28
C LEU A 107 -17.14 -40.21 18.76
N ASN A 108 -18.43 -40.46 18.90
CA ASN A 108 -19.45 -39.45 18.66
C ASN A 108 -19.60 -38.50 19.87
N PHE A 109 -20.25 -37.35 19.71
CA PHE A 109 -20.34 -36.36 20.79
C PHE A 109 -21.04 -36.87 22.05
N GLY A 110 -22.02 -37.77 21.95
CA GLY A 110 -22.65 -38.37 23.13
C GLY A 110 -21.66 -39.17 23.97
N GLN A 111 -20.82 -39.99 23.32
CA GLN A 111 -19.74 -40.73 23.96
C GLN A 111 -18.66 -39.79 24.53
N ILE A 112 -18.29 -38.75 23.78
CA ILE A 112 -17.34 -37.73 24.25
C ILE A 112 -17.87 -37.05 25.52
N ALA A 113 -19.15 -36.67 25.54
CA ALA A 113 -19.77 -36.02 26.69
C ALA A 113 -19.78 -36.92 27.93
N GLU A 114 -20.08 -38.21 27.75
CA GLU A 114 -20.04 -39.21 28.82
C GLU A 114 -18.63 -39.37 29.40
N GLU A 115 -17.61 -39.51 28.55
CA GLU A 115 -16.21 -39.59 28.99
C GLU A 115 -15.74 -38.29 29.68
N CYS A 116 -16.14 -37.13 29.16
CA CYS A 116 -15.84 -35.84 29.80
C CYS A 116 -16.44 -35.75 31.20
N LEU A 117 -17.69 -36.19 31.38
CA LEU A 117 -18.36 -36.22 32.68
C LEU A 117 -17.66 -37.20 33.64
N GLY A 118 -17.22 -38.36 33.15
CA GLY A 118 -16.44 -39.32 33.95
C GLY A 118 -15.13 -38.71 34.43
N ILE A 119 -14.40 -38.03 33.55
CA ILE A 119 -13.16 -37.32 33.89
C ILE A 119 -13.44 -36.19 34.88
N ASP A 120 -14.50 -35.41 34.69
CA ASP A 120 -14.87 -34.32 35.60
C ASP A 120 -15.23 -34.85 36.99
N ALA A 121 -15.95 -35.97 37.08
CA ALA A 121 -16.27 -36.62 38.35
C ALA A 121 -15.01 -37.15 39.05
N ALA A 122 -14.11 -37.81 38.31
CA ALA A 122 -12.83 -38.27 38.85
C ALA A 122 -12.00 -37.09 39.37
N MET A 123 -11.94 -36.00 38.60
CA MET A 123 -11.24 -34.78 39.00
C MET A 123 -11.85 -34.15 40.25
N TYR A 124 -13.18 -34.05 40.33
CA TYR A 124 -13.88 -33.54 41.52
C TYR A 124 -13.52 -34.36 42.77
N LEU A 125 -13.57 -35.69 42.68
CA LEU A 125 -13.20 -36.59 43.77
C LEU A 125 -11.74 -36.38 44.19
N LEU A 126 -10.80 -36.41 43.23
CA LEU A 126 -9.36 -36.24 43.50
C LEU A 126 -9.03 -34.89 44.13
N THR A 127 -9.72 -33.81 43.75
CA THR A 127 -9.51 -32.47 44.33
C THR A 127 -10.23 -32.25 45.65
N GLY A 128 -11.30 -32.99 45.94
CA GLY A 128 -12.09 -32.87 47.17
C GLY A 128 -11.60 -33.76 48.31
N MET A 129 -10.60 -34.60 48.06
CA MET A 129 -10.03 -35.53 49.02
C MET A 129 -9.00 -34.84 49.93
N PRO A 130 -9.01 -35.10 51.26
CA PRO A 130 -8.03 -34.50 52.17
C PRO A 130 -6.60 -34.93 51.81
N GLU A 131 -5.61 -34.03 51.95
CA GLU A 131 -4.18 -34.26 51.64
C GLU A 131 -3.58 -35.53 52.27
N ASN A 132 -4.19 -36.05 53.35
CA ASN A 132 -3.74 -37.25 54.08
C ASN A 132 -4.49 -38.54 53.73
N SER A 133 -5.31 -38.53 52.67
CA SER A 133 -5.97 -39.73 52.19
C SER A 133 -5.04 -40.53 51.26
N ASN A 134 -4.42 -41.59 51.80
CA ASN A 134 -3.65 -42.56 51.01
C ASN A 134 -4.60 -43.40 50.16
N ILE A 135 -5.08 -42.85 49.06
CA ILE A 135 -5.84 -43.62 48.08
C ILE A 135 -4.84 -44.30 47.17
N THR A 136 -4.65 -45.59 47.40
CA THR A 136 -4.06 -46.49 46.42
C THR A 136 -5.15 -46.81 45.41
N PHE A 137 -5.21 -46.03 44.32
CA PHE A 137 -6.02 -46.40 43.17
C PHE A 137 -5.38 -47.63 42.53
N GLU A 138 -5.94 -48.82 42.76
CA GLU A 138 -5.61 -49.96 41.92
C GLU A 138 -6.22 -49.73 40.53
N LEU A 139 -5.39 -49.77 39.48
CA LEU A 139 -5.79 -49.58 38.09
C LEU A 139 -6.94 -50.51 37.66
N SER A 140 -7.12 -51.64 38.35
CA SER A 140 -8.18 -52.63 38.13
C SER A 140 -9.58 -52.15 38.53
N ASP A 141 -9.69 -51.12 39.37
CA ASP A 141 -10.97 -50.61 39.89
C ASP A 141 -11.54 -49.48 39.04
N LEU A 142 -10.75 -48.96 38.08
CA LEU A 142 -11.20 -47.94 37.15
C LEU A 142 -11.89 -48.59 35.94
N PRO A 143 -12.98 -48.00 35.43
CA PRO A 143 -13.52 -48.36 34.13
C PRO A 143 -12.41 -48.39 33.09
N ARG A 144 -12.42 -49.40 32.21
CA ARG A 144 -11.35 -49.64 31.22
C ARG A 144 -11.12 -48.42 30.33
N GLU A 145 -12.16 -47.63 30.15
CA GLU A 145 -12.23 -46.38 29.40
C GLU A 145 -11.47 -45.25 30.12
N MET A 146 -11.52 -45.17 31.45
CA MET A 146 -10.74 -44.20 32.24
C MET A 146 -9.24 -44.48 32.23
N ILE A 147 -8.84 -45.76 32.15
CA ILE A 147 -7.43 -46.15 32.04
C ILE A 147 -6.77 -45.49 30.83
N PHE A 148 -7.52 -45.31 29.73
CA PHE A 148 -7.03 -44.70 28.51
C PHE A 148 -6.63 -43.22 28.68
N PHE A 149 -7.22 -42.52 29.66
CA PHE A 149 -6.97 -41.11 29.94
C PHE A 149 -6.19 -40.84 31.22
N ILE A 150 -5.76 -41.88 31.94
CA ILE A 150 -5.23 -41.74 33.31
C ILE A 150 -4.03 -40.79 33.42
N ASP A 151 -3.11 -40.83 32.46
CA ASP A 151 -1.95 -39.92 32.43
C ASP A 151 -2.36 -38.45 32.35
N TYR A 152 -3.47 -38.15 31.67
CA TYR A 152 -3.98 -36.77 31.57
C TYR A 152 -4.74 -36.36 32.82
N ILE A 153 -5.47 -37.30 33.45
CA ILE A 153 -6.14 -37.06 34.73
C ILE A 153 -5.11 -36.74 35.81
N ILE A 154 -4.01 -37.50 35.88
CA ILE A 154 -2.89 -37.24 36.79
C ILE A 154 -2.29 -35.85 36.52
N GLN A 155 -2.03 -35.51 35.25
CA GLN A 155 -1.50 -34.19 34.88
C GLN A 155 -2.44 -33.04 35.27
N LEU A 156 -3.76 -33.20 35.07
CA LEU A 156 -4.76 -32.21 35.47
C LEU A 156 -4.80 -32.05 36.99
N HIS A 157 -4.75 -33.16 37.73
CA HIS A 157 -4.76 -33.13 39.19
C HIS A 157 -3.52 -32.43 39.75
N GLN A 158 -2.32 -32.80 39.28
CA GLN A 158 -1.08 -32.13 39.65
C GLN A 158 -1.09 -30.63 39.31
N LEU A 159 -1.64 -30.26 38.16
CA LEU A 159 -1.76 -28.85 37.77
C LEU A 159 -2.62 -28.08 38.76
N ARG A 160 -3.76 -28.64 39.18
CA ARG A 160 -4.69 -28.01 40.13
C ARG A 160 -4.14 -27.95 41.55
N MET A 161 -3.48 -29.00 42.04
CA MET A 161 -2.82 -28.99 43.36
C MET A 161 -1.71 -27.92 43.44
N ASN A 162 -0.84 -27.87 42.41
CA ASN A 162 0.22 -26.86 42.36
C ASN A 162 -0.31 -25.41 42.27
N GLN A 163 -1.53 -25.20 41.78
CA GLN A 163 -2.16 -23.88 41.77
C GLN A 163 -2.77 -23.50 43.12
N GLN A 164 -3.19 -24.48 43.92
CA GLN A 164 -3.68 -24.27 45.29
C GLN A 164 -2.54 -23.98 46.27
N ASP A 165 -1.39 -24.65 46.12
CA ASP A 165 -0.21 -24.46 47.00
C ASP A 165 0.49 -23.09 46.86
N VAL A 166 0.32 -22.41 45.73
CA VAL A 166 1.03 -21.15 45.44
C VAL A 166 0.34 -19.92 46.06
N GLY A 167 -0.84 -20.08 46.69
CA GLY A 167 -1.47 -19.01 47.46
C GLY A 167 -1.70 -17.73 46.64
N GLU A 168 -2.41 -17.81 45.51
CA GLU A 168 -2.92 -16.61 44.83
C GLU A 168 -4.04 -15.97 45.67
N SER A 169 -3.66 -15.31 46.76
CA SER A 169 -4.48 -14.46 47.62
C SER A 169 -4.83 -13.11 46.96
N ASN A 170 -4.95 -13.08 45.63
CA ASN A 170 -5.31 -11.88 44.87
C ASN A 170 -6.42 -12.20 43.86
N ASN A 171 -7.67 -12.29 44.35
CA ASN A 171 -8.91 -11.88 43.67
C ASN A 171 -9.03 -12.12 42.15
N ILE A 172 -8.64 -13.28 41.65
CA ILE A 172 -9.22 -13.84 40.44
C ILE A 172 -9.54 -15.29 40.81
N ASP A 173 -10.81 -15.57 41.10
CA ASP A 173 -11.32 -16.93 41.06
C ASP A 173 -10.90 -17.50 39.70
N VAL A 174 -9.86 -18.34 39.67
CA VAL A 174 -9.57 -19.15 38.49
C VAL A 174 -10.69 -20.17 38.47
N GLU A 175 -11.81 -19.78 37.86
CA GLU A 175 -12.97 -20.61 37.64
C GLU A 175 -12.50 -21.80 36.80
N HIS A 176 -12.13 -22.90 37.46
CA HIS A 176 -11.79 -24.15 36.80
C HIS A 176 -13.02 -24.61 36.03
N LYS A 177 -12.95 -24.50 34.71
CA LYS A 177 -14.04 -24.95 33.84
C LYS A 177 -13.87 -26.45 33.65
N SER A 178 -14.92 -27.19 33.93
CA SER A 178 -14.95 -28.64 33.72
C SER A 178 -14.67 -28.96 32.24
N LEU A 179 -14.09 -30.13 31.98
CA LEU A 179 -13.80 -30.60 30.63
C LEU A 179 -15.08 -30.72 29.81
N SER A 180 -16.18 -31.17 30.42
CA SER A 180 -17.51 -31.21 29.79
C SER A 180 -17.99 -29.83 29.35
N ILE A 181 -17.87 -28.81 30.20
CA ILE A 181 -18.25 -27.43 29.88
C ILE A 181 -17.34 -26.88 28.77
N PHE A 182 -16.05 -27.20 28.79
CA PHE A 182 -15.12 -26.80 27.74
C PHE A 182 -15.50 -27.43 26.39
N ALA A 183 -15.77 -28.73 26.34
CA ALA A 183 -16.19 -29.43 25.13
C ALA A 183 -17.51 -28.87 24.59
N GLU A 184 -18.55 -28.79 25.42
CA GLU A 184 -19.89 -28.36 25.01
C GLU A 184 -19.96 -26.84 24.74
N ARG A 185 -19.66 -26.00 25.74
CA ARG A 185 -19.91 -24.56 25.62
C ARG A 185 -18.88 -23.83 24.79
N LYS A 186 -17.65 -24.36 24.70
CA LYS A 186 -16.56 -23.69 23.98
C LYS A 186 -16.36 -24.28 22.60
N LEU A 187 -16.16 -25.60 22.49
CA LEU A 187 -15.81 -26.21 21.20
C LEU A 187 -17.02 -26.42 20.29
N VAL A 188 -18.17 -26.89 20.78
CA VAL A 188 -19.37 -27.04 19.91
C VAL A 188 -19.84 -25.67 19.40
N CYS A 189 -19.85 -24.65 20.27
CA CYS A 189 -20.15 -23.27 19.87
C CYS A 189 -19.15 -22.76 18.82
N LEU A 190 -17.85 -23.00 19.02
CA LEU A 190 -16.82 -22.61 18.06
C LEU A 190 -16.98 -23.33 16.72
N GLN A 191 -17.25 -24.63 16.71
CA GLN A 191 -17.49 -25.40 15.49
C GLN A 191 -18.70 -24.85 14.72
N THR A 192 -19.79 -24.60 15.44
CA THR A 192 -20.99 -23.99 14.85
C THR A 192 -20.68 -22.61 14.26
N ALA A 193 -19.92 -21.78 14.98
CA ALA A 193 -19.48 -20.47 14.49
C ALA A 193 -18.60 -20.58 13.23
N ILE A 194 -17.65 -21.53 13.19
CA ILE A 194 -16.80 -21.79 12.01
C ILE A 194 -17.66 -22.17 10.80
N ILE A 195 -18.63 -23.09 10.98
CA ILE A 195 -19.52 -23.53 9.89
C ILE A 195 -20.38 -22.36 9.39
N GLU A 196 -21.01 -21.62 10.30
CA GLU A 196 -21.86 -20.48 9.95
C GLU A 196 -21.08 -19.33 9.31
N GLU A 197 -19.86 -19.06 9.76
CA GLU A 197 -18.98 -18.07 9.14
C GLU A 197 -18.64 -18.47 7.69
N ASN A 198 -18.29 -19.74 7.45
CA ASN A 198 -18.01 -20.24 6.10
C ASN A 198 -19.26 -20.23 5.20
N ARG A 199 -20.45 -20.53 5.74
CA ARG A 199 -21.73 -20.36 5.02
C ARG A 199 -21.95 -18.90 4.63
N ARG A 200 -21.74 -17.97 5.56
CA ARG A 200 -21.87 -16.51 5.31
C ARG A 200 -20.86 -15.97 4.31
N LYS A 201 -19.68 -16.60 4.17
CA LYS A 201 -18.69 -16.22 3.15
C LYS A 201 -19.16 -16.55 1.72
N LEU A 202 -19.99 -17.59 1.57
CA LEU A 202 -20.55 -18.02 0.29
C LEU A 202 -21.77 -17.21 -0.16
N LEU A 203 -22.28 -16.33 0.69
CA LEU A 203 -23.48 -15.53 0.43
C LEU A 203 -23.15 -14.03 0.35
N SER A 204 -23.72 -13.36 -0.64
CA SER A 204 -23.71 -11.90 -0.73
C SER A 204 -24.52 -11.27 0.42
N ASN A 205 -24.39 -9.95 0.61
CA ASN A 205 -25.22 -9.20 1.56
C ASN A 205 -26.73 -9.26 1.25
N THR A 206 -27.10 -9.65 0.02
CA THR A 206 -28.50 -9.86 -0.41
C THR A 206 -28.95 -11.32 -0.30
N GLY A 207 -28.12 -12.20 0.27
CA GLY A 207 -28.42 -13.63 0.46
C GLY A 207 -28.24 -14.48 -0.81
N LYS A 208 -27.66 -13.93 -1.89
CA LYS A 208 -27.41 -14.69 -3.12
C LYS A 208 -26.10 -15.48 -3.00
N VAL A 209 -26.12 -16.72 -3.49
CA VAL A 209 -24.92 -17.55 -3.59
C VAL A 209 -23.94 -16.94 -4.58
N LEU A 210 -22.67 -16.82 -4.16
CA LEU A 210 -21.60 -16.32 -5.00
C LEU A 210 -21.21 -17.38 -6.06
N THR A 211 -20.92 -16.91 -7.26
CA THR A 211 -20.35 -17.73 -8.34
C THR A 211 -18.84 -17.94 -8.12
N ASN A 212 -18.25 -18.92 -8.83
CA ASN A 212 -16.81 -19.21 -8.77
C ASN A 212 -15.89 -18.03 -9.15
N ASN A 213 -16.43 -16.99 -9.80
CA ASN A 213 -15.71 -15.79 -10.21
C ASN A 213 -16.00 -14.57 -9.32
N GLN A 214 -16.75 -14.75 -8.23
CA GLN A 214 -17.09 -13.71 -7.29
C GLN A 214 -16.45 -14.00 -5.95
N VAL A 215 -16.00 -12.95 -5.26
CA VAL A 215 -15.53 -13.02 -3.86
C VAL A 215 -16.08 -11.83 -3.09
N LEU A 216 -16.10 -11.93 -1.76
CA LEU A 216 -16.46 -10.79 -0.91
C LEU A 216 -15.23 -9.95 -0.60
N CYS A 217 -15.38 -8.64 -0.67
CA CYS A 217 -14.45 -7.72 -0.05
C CYS A 217 -14.42 -7.97 1.48
N PRO A 218 -13.26 -8.21 2.11
CA PRO A 218 -13.20 -8.51 3.55
C PRO A 218 -13.78 -7.41 4.44
N PHE A 219 -13.67 -6.15 4.00
CA PHE A 219 -14.05 -4.99 4.80
C PHE A 219 -15.49 -4.54 4.56
N SER A 220 -15.89 -4.38 3.29
CA SER A 220 -17.23 -3.87 2.95
C SER A 220 -18.25 -4.98 2.69
N ARG A 221 -17.80 -6.23 2.51
CA ARG A 221 -18.59 -7.36 2.02
C ARG A 221 -19.25 -7.12 0.65
N ASP A 222 -18.80 -6.12 -0.10
CA ASP A 222 -19.22 -5.95 -1.49
C ASP A 222 -18.70 -7.09 -2.36
N VAL A 223 -19.51 -7.48 -3.34
CA VAL A 223 -19.16 -8.54 -4.28
C VAL A 223 -18.14 -8.02 -5.30
N ILE A 224 -17.02 -8.70 -5.40
CA ILE A 224 -15.91 -8.43 -6.32
C ILE A 224 -15.93 -9.46 -7.44
N ASN A 225 -15.89 -9.02 -8.69
CA ASN A 225 -15.69 -9.88 -9.85
C ASN A 225 -14.20 -10.15 -10.05
N VAL A 226 -13.77 -11.37 -9.74
CA VAL A 226 -12.36 -11.78 -9.80
C VAL A 226 -11.83 -11.73 -11.22
N LYS A 227 -12.57 -12.29 -12.19
CA LYS A 227 -12.13 -12.38 -13.59
C LYS A 227 -11.89 -10.99 -14.20
N GLN A 228 -12.82 -10.06 -14.01
CA GLN A 228 -12.70 -8.69 -14.51
C GLN A 228 -11.56 -7.94 -13.81
N SER A 229 -11.42 -8.13 -12.49
CA SER A 229 -10.33 -7.53 -11.72
C SER A 229 -8.96 -8.01 -12.22
N LEU A 230 -8.76 -9.32 -12.38
CA LEU A 230 -7.51 -9.88 -12.90
C LEU A 230 -7.20 -9.43 -14.33
N ALA A 231 -8.22 -9.25 -15.18
CA ALA A 231 -8.05 -8.75 -16.55
C ALA A 231 -7.55 -7.30 -16.60
N SER A 232 -7.69 -6.54 -15.51
CA SER A 232 -7.31 -5.13 -15.44
C SER A 232 -5.83 -4.88 -15.11
N ALA A 233 -5.04 -5.93 -14.86
CA ALA A 233 -3.64 -5.83 -14.38
C ALA A 233 -2.78 -4.85 -15.18
N ARG A 234 -2.85 -4.88 -16.53
CA ARG A 234 -2.08 -3.96 -17.38
C ARG A 234 -2.49 -2.50 -17.18
N LYS A 235 -3.81 -2.24 -17.04
CA LYS A 235 -4.33 -0.89 -16.81
C LYS A 235 -3.98 -0.39 -15.41
N ALA A 236 -4.12 -1.25 -14.40
CA ALA A 236 -3.80 -0.95 -13.02
C ALA A 236 -2.30 -0.65 -12.82
N LYS A 237 -1.42 -1.41 -13.49
CA LYS A 237 0.03 -1.13 -13.52
C LYS A 237 0.33 0.24 -14.09
N LEU A 238 -0.24 0.59 -15.25
CA LEU A 238 -0.06 1.92 -15.83
C LEU A 238 -0.57 3.00 -14.87
N PHE A 239 -1.78 2.83 -14.32
CA PHE A 239 -2.38 3.79 -13.39
C PHE A 239 -1.47 4.06 -12.18
N LEU A 240 -0.96 3.00 -11.54
CA LEU A 240 -0.03 3.13 -10.43
C LEU A 240 1.25 3.86 -10.85
N GLN A 241 1.83 3.50 -12.01
CA GLN A 241 3.01 4.18 -12.55
C GLN A 241 2.77 5.69 -12.75
N LEU A 242 1.62 6.09 -13.28
CA LEU A 242 1.27 7.51 -13.46
C LEU A 242 1.23 8.27 -12.12
N ILE A 243 0.65 7.65 -11.09
CA ILE A 243 0.52 8.26 -9.76
C ILE A 243 1.89 8.38 -9.09
N ILE A 244 2.69 7.31 -9.09
CA ILE A 244 4.04 7.32 -8.50
C ILE A 244 4.95 8.34 -9.20
N ALA A 245 4.93 8.38 -10.55
CA ALA A 245 5.67 9.37 -11.32
C ALA A 245 5.25 10.80 -10.96
N THR A 246 3.94 11.05 -10.86
CA THR A 246 3.39 12.36 -10.49
C THR A 246 3.80 12.76 -9.06
N ALA A 247 3.78 11.83 -8.10
CA ALA A 247 4.21 12.08 -6.74
C ALA A 247 5.69 12.43 -6.65
N LYS A 248 6.55 11.67 -7.35
CA LYS A 248 7.99 11.91 -7.33
C LYS A 248 8.40 13.18 -8.07
N ILE A 249 7.76 13.48 -9.19
CA ILE A 249 7.92 14.77 -9.88
C ILE A 249 7.59 15.92 -8.92
N ASN A 250 6.53 15.81 -8.12
CA ASN A 250 6.11 16.88 -7.21
C ASN A 250 6.84 16.90 -5.86
N ALA A 251 7.91 16.11 -5.72
CA ALA A 251 8.70 15.96 -4.51
C ALA A 251 7.84 15.66 -3.26
N LEU A 252 6.80 14.84 -3.43
CA LEU A 252 5.96 14.38 -2.33
C LEU A 252 6.77 13.37 -1.49
N GLN A 253 6.88 13.64 -0.19
CA GLN A 253 7.60 12.81 0.77
C GLN A 253 6.60 11.97 1.54
N GLU A 254 6.41 10.73 1.07
CA GLU A 254 5.42 9.79 1.63
C GLU A 254 6.16 8.47 1.85
N PRO A 255 6.33 8.03 3.12
CA PRO A 255 7.06 6.81 3.47
C PRO A 255 6.60 5.57 2.70
N GLU A 256 5.32 5.51 2.38
CA GLU A 256 4.64 4.44 1.66
C GLU A 256 5.18 4.29 0.23
N ILE A 257 5.36 5.42 -0.46
CA ILE A 257 5.93 5.45 -1.82
C ILE A 257 7.41 5.06 -1.77
N ASP A 258 8.14 5.53 -0.76
CA ASP A 258 9.56 5.21 -0.60
C ASP A 258 9.77 3.72 -0.28
N SER A 259 8.94 3.15 0.60
CA SER A 259 8.92 1.72 0.91
C SER A 259 8.60 0.89 -0.32
N PHE A 260 7.55 1.28 -1.05
CA PHE A 260 7.17 0.63 -2.31
C PHE A 260 8.33 0.63 -3.31
N LEU A 261 8.97 1.79 -3.56
CA LEU A 261 10.06 1.90 -4.52
C LEU A 261 11.30 1.07 -4.14
N LYS A 262 11.61 0.92 -2.85
CA LYS A 262 12.71 0.07 -2.37
C LYS A 262 12.51 -1.41 -2.72
N ARG A 263 11.26 -1.86 -2.80
CA ARG A 263 10.90 -3.24 -3.17
C ARG A 263 10.85 -3.49 -4.67
N GLN A 264 10.79 -2.43 -5.47
CA GLN A 264 10.72 -2.54 -6.93
C GLN A 264 12.11 -2.70 -7.56
N ASN A 265 12.12 -3.10 -8.84
CA ASN A 265 13.32 -3.05 -9.66
C ASN A 265 13.92 -1.62 -9.66
N PRO A 266 15.25 -1.45 -9.58
CA PRO A 266 15.90 -0.13 -9.64
C PRO A 266 15.45 0.77 -10.80
N ASN A 267 15.02 0.18 -11.92
CA ASN A 267 14.53 0.91 -13.09
C ASN A 267 13.05 1.32 -13.03
N TYR A 268 12.29 0.89 -12.03
CA TYR A 268 10.84 1.12 -11.96
C TYR A 268 10.47 2.60 -12.07
N LEU A 269 11.20 3.48 -11.36
CA LEU A 269 10.91 4.91 -11.41
C LEU A 269 11.15 5.51 -12.81
N ARG A 270 12.17 5.02 -13.51
CA ARG A 270 12.45 5.39 -14.91
C ARG A 270 11.33 4.92 -15.83
N GLU A 271 10.86 3.68 -15.65
CA GLU A 271 9.72 3.13 -16.39
C GLU A 271 8.44 3.93 -16.12
N ALA A 272 8.19 4.32 -14.87
CA ALA A 272 7.04 5.13 -14.49
C ALA A 272 7.06 6.51 -15.16
N TYR A 273 8.23 7.17 -15.23
CA TYR A 273 8.38 8.42 -15.98
C TYR A 273 8.17 8.24 -17.49
N GLN A 274 8.66 7.13 -18.06
CA GLN A 274 8.41 6.82 -19.46
C GLN A 274 6.92 6.59 -19.73
N ALA A 275 6.25 5.84 -18.87
CA ALA A 275 4.82 5.58 -18.95
C ALA A 275 4.00 6.87 -18.85
N LEU A 276 4.37 7.77 -17.94
CA LEU A 276 3.76 9.11 -17.84
C LEU A 276 3.95 9.91 -19.12
N ASN A 277 5.17 10.00 -19.65
CA ASN A 277 5.44 10.72 -20.89
C ASN A 277 4.67 10.13 -22.08
N GLN A 278 4.60 8.80 -22.19
CA GLN A 278 3.84 8.11 -23.24
C GLN A 278 2.34 8.39 -23.11
N TYR A 279 1.78 8.29 -21.90
CA TYR A 279 0.38 8.55 -21.63
C TYR A 279 -0.02 10.00 -21.95
N ILE A 280 0.83 10.95 -21.61
CA ILE A 280 0.64 12.38 -21.92
C ILE A 280 0.70 12.63 -23.44
N SER A 281 1.66 12.01 -24.12
CA SER A 281 1.89 12.26 -25.55
C SER A 281 0.85 11.57 -26.44
N ASN A 282 0.42 10.36 -26.06
CA ASN A 282 -0.57 9.58 -26.78
C ASN A 282 -1.24 8.57 -25.83
N PRO A 283 -2.39 8.92 -25.21
CA PRO A 283 -3.08 8.03 -24.29
C PRO A 283 -3.73 6.86 -25.03
N THR A 284 -2.97 5.76 -25.16
CA THR A 284 -3.43 4.52 -25.84
C THR A 284 -4.36 3.67 -24.97
N ILE A 285 -4.24 3.77 -23.64
CA ILE A 285 -5.09 3.03 -22.68
C ILE A 285 -6.20 3.96 -22.18
N ARG A 286 -7.45 3.56 -22.39
CA ARG A 286 -8.63 4.25 -21.86
C ARG A 286 -8.96 3.76 -20.44
N PHE A 287 -8.91 4.70 -19.49
CA PHE A 287 -9.41 4.56 -18.13
C PHE A 287 -10.92 4.82 -18.05
N THR A 288 -11.57 4.37 -16.97
CA THR A 288 -12.98 4.72 -16.70
C THR A 288 -13.13 6.21 -16.37
N VAL A 289 -14.36 6.71 -16.34
CA VAL A 289 -14.65 8.11 -16.03
C VAL A 289 -14.13 8.48 -14.64
N GLU A 290 -14.32 7.61 -13.66
CA GLU A 290 -13.87 7.78 -12.28
C GLU A 290 -12.34 7.81 -12.21
N GLN A 291 -11.69 6.83 -12.86
CA GLN A 291 -10.23 6.74 -12.91
C GLN A 291 -9.63 7.99 -13.56
N GLN A 292 -10.23 8.47 -14.65
CA GLN A 292 -9.79 9.70 -15.31
C GLN A 292 -10.00 10.94 -14.44
N LYS A 293 -11.14 11.05 -13.74
CA LYS A 293 -11.38 12.13 -12.76
C LYS A 293 -10.31 12.13 -11.68
N LEU A 294 -9.95 10.95 -11.15
CA LEU A 294 -8.89 10.83 -10.14
C LEU A 294 -7.54 11.28 -10.67
N LEU A 295 -7.12 10.81 -11.85
CA LEU A 295 -5.87 11.25 -12.50
C LEU A 295 -5.85 12.77 -12.77
N ASN A 296 -6.99 13.35 -13.15
CA ASN A 296 -7.11 14.79 -13.35
C ASN A 296 -6.95 15.57 -12.03
N ASN A 297 -7.56 15.08 -10.95
CA ASN A 297 -7.54 15.71 -9.63
C ASN A 297 -6.13 15.77 -9.02
N ILE A 298 -5.31 14.76 -9.25
CA ILE A 298 -3.89 14.76 -8.82
C ILE A 298 -2.98 15.55 -9.77
N GLY A 299 -3.53 16.10 -10.85
CA GLY A 299 -2.79 16.95 -11.77
C GLY A 299 -1.96 16.20 -12.81
N VAL A 300 -2.23 14.92 -13.12
CA VAL A 300 -1.59 14.24 -14.27
C VAL A 300 -1.81 15.05 -15.54
N ASN A 301 -3.03 15.56 -15.73
CA ASN A 301 -3.37 16.43 -16.86
C ASN A 301 -2.84 17.88 -16.74
N LYS A 302 -2.21 18.25 -15.63
CA LYS A 302 -1.49 19.53 -15.52
C LYS A 302 -0.01 19.37 -15.85
N ILE A 303 0.52 18.16 -15.71
CA ILE A 303 1.77 17.76 -16.39
C ILE A 303 1.56 17.73 -17.92
N ILE A 304 0.30 17.60 -18.39
CA ILE A 304 -0.09 17.56 -19.84
C ILE A 304 0.01 18.89 -20.58
N LYS A 305 0.29 20.04 -19.94
CA LYS A 305 0.82 21.12 -20.78
C LYS A 305 2.20 20.64 -21.25
N PRO A 306 2.49 20.54 -22.57
CA PRO A 306 3.85 20.36 -23.04
C PRO A 306 4.59 21.65 -22.69
N ASP A 307 4.88 21.83 -21.40
CA ASP A 307 5.22 23.11 -20.85
C ASP A 307 6.58 23.45 -21.46
N ASN A 308 6.67 24.67 -21.97
CA ASN A 308 7.91 25.32 -22.33
C ASN A 308 9.00 24.99 -21.27
N TYR A 309 8.64 24.86 -19.99
CA TYR A 309 9.51 24.36 -18.94
C TYR A 309 10.28 23.07 -19.29
N PHE A 310 9.64 21.93 -19.57
CA PHE A 310 10.35 20.67 -19.82
C PHE A 310 11.26 20.75 -21.05
N ASN A 311 10.78 21.39 -22.12
CA ASN A 311 11.52 21.55 -23.37
C ASN A 311 12.70 22.53 -23.24
N LEU A 312 12.53 23.63 -22.50
CA LEU A 312 13.57 24.63 -22.26
C LEU A 312 14.61 24.11 -21.28
N THR A 313 14.20 23.46 -20.19
CA THR A 313 15.10 22.84 -19.22
C THR A 313 15.94 21.76 -19.89
N LYS A 314 15.34 20.82 -20.65
CA LYS A 314 16.12 19.81 -21.40
C LYS A 314 17.16 20.45 -22.33
N ARG A 315 16.84 21.59 -22.96
CA ARG A 315 17.70 22.24 -23.94
C ARG A 315 18.82 23.09 -23.33
N TYR A 316 18.58 23.75 -22.19
CA TYR A 316 19.50 24.75 -21.64
C TYR A 316 20.02 24.44 -20.24
N GLN A 317 19.59 23.35 -19.60
CA GLN A 317 20.07 22.97 -18.25
C GLN A 317 21.59 22.90 -18.16
N HIS A 318 22.27 22.44 -19.21
CA HIS A 318 23.74 22.34 -19.23
C HIS A 318 24.45 23.71 -19.11
N LEU A 319 23.74 24.82 -19.32
CA LEU A 319 24.23 26.19 -19.17
C LEU A 319 23.92 26.77 -17.77
N TRP A 320 23.21 26.02 -16.92
CA TRP A 320 22.75 26.47 -15.62
C TRP A 320 23.38 25.64 -14.49
N ASN A 321 24.07 26.30 -13.56
CA ASN A 321 24.70 25.67 -12.41
C ASN A 321 24.06 26.18 -11.11
N GLU A 322 23.41 25.31 -10.34
CA GLU A 322 22.70 25.66 -9.11
C GLU A 322 23.60 26.28 -8.02
N ASN A 323 24.91 26.04 -8.08
CA ASN A 323 25.89 26.60 -7.14
C ASN A 323 26.36 28.01 -7.53
N LYS A 324 25.94 28.53 -8.69
CA LYS A 324 26.27 29.87 -9.17
C LYS A 324 25.12 30.84 -8.89
N SER A 325 25.47 32.11 -8.68
CA SER A 325 24.48 33.16 -8.51
C SER A 325 23.60 33.33 -9.75
N LEU A 326 22.39 33.87 -9.57
CA LEU A 326 21.48 34.19 -10.67
C LEU A 326 22.17 35.06 -11.74
N LYS A 327 23.01 35.99 -11.31
CA LYS A 327 23.81 36.86 -12.19
C LYS A 327 24.73 36.03 -13.09
N GLU A 328 25.53 35.14 -12.52
CA GLU A 328 26.49 34.32 -13.24
C GLU A 328 25.82 33.34 -14.21
N ASN A 329 24.72 32.71 -13.79
CA ASN A 329 23.96 31.80 -14.65
C ASN A 329 23.30 32.54 -15.82
N THR A 330 22.71 33.70 -15.56
CA THR A 330 22.12 34.56 -16.61
C THR A 330 23.18 34.99 -17.63
N LEU A 331 24.35 35.42 -17.15
CA LEU A 331 25.48 35.78 -18.01
C LEU A 331 25.96 34.59 -18.85
N THR A 332 25.98 33.38 -18.28
CA THR A 332 26.37 32.15 -18.99
C THR A 332 25.42 31.86 -20.16
N VAL A 333 24.11 31.90 -19.91
CA VAL A 333 23.08 31.65 -20.93
C VAL A 333 23.11 32.69 -22.05
N LEU A 334 23.23 33.99 -21.73
CA LEU A 334 23.30 35.07 -22.73
C LEU A 334 24.64 35.06 -23.50
N SER A 335 25.74 34.72 -22.82
CA SER A 335 27.05 34.61 -23.47
C SER A 335 27.12 33.43 -24.42
N ASP A 336 26.45 32.31 -24.14
CA ASP A 336 26.29 31.20 -25.08
C ASP A 336 25.52 31.62 -26.34
N TYR A 337 24.43 32.40 -26.19
CA TYR A 337 23.69 32.90 -27.35
C TYR A 337 24.58 33.76 -28.27
N SER A 338 25.42 34.59 -27.68
CA SER A 338 26.32 35.51 -28.41
C SER A 338 27.70 34.91 -28.71
N LYS A 339 27.96 33.67 -28.28
CA LYS A 339 29.25 32.94 -28.38
C LYS A 339 30.45 33.71 -27.80
N LEU A 340 30.21 34.57 -26.82
CA LEU A 340 31.25 35.38 -26.15
C LEU A 340 32.10 34.58 -25.16
N ASN A 341 31.71 33.33 -24.88
CA ASN A 341 32.44 32.36 -24.07
C ASN A 341 33.51 31.59 -24.86
N THR A 342 33.76 31.94 -26.12
CA THR A 342 34.71 31.24 -27.00
C THR A 342 35.85 32.17 -27.42
N SER A 343 37.03 31.62 -27.70
CA SER A 343 38.24 32.38 -28.05
C SER A 343 38.09 33.21 -29.34
N LEU A 344 37.22 32.77 -30.26
CA LEU A 344 36.92 33.47 -31.52
C LEU A 344 35.39 33.54 -31.77
N PRO A 345 34.67 34.47 -31.10
CA PRO A 345 33.20 34.55 -31.18
C PRO A 345 32.65 34.71 -32.59
N ASN A 346 33.33 35.51 -33.44
CA ASN A 346 32.91 35.75 -34.82
C ASN A 346 33.08 34.51 -35.71
N PHE A 347 34.15 33.73 -35.48
CA PHE A 347 34.39 32.46 -36.19
C PHE A 347 33.37 31.39 -35.79
N ASN A 348 32.99 31.31 -34.51
CA ASN A 348 31.97 30.35 -34.07
C ASN A 348 30.55 30.71 -34.52
N LEU A 349 30.22 32.00 -34.63
CA LEU A 349 28.96 32.45 -35.24
C LEU A 349 28.95 32.18 -36.75
N PHE A 350 30.10 32.27 -37.40
CA PHE A 350 30.28 31.89 -38.79
C PHE A 350 30.07 30.38 -39.00
N MET A 351 30.79 29.54 -38.25
CA MET A 351 30.70 28.08 -38.33
C MET A 351 29.33 27.50 -37.99
N THR A 352 28.52 28.21 -37.19
CA THR A 352 27.16 27.78 -36.85
C THR A 352 26.10 28.31 -37.82
N CYS A 353 26.46 28.98 -38.90
CA CYS A 353 25.54 29.63 -39.83
C CYS A 353 24.63 30.71 -39.21
N HIS A 354 25.16 31.44 -38.23
CA HIS A 354 24.42 32.45 -37.46
C HIS A 354 25.04 33.86 -37.52
N TRP A 355 25.90 34.12 -38.52
CA TRP A 355 26.60 35.40 -38.70
C TRP A 355 25.68 36.62 -38.89
N ALA A 356 24.41 36.41 -39.27
CA ALA A 356 23.40 37.45 -39.47
C ALA A 356 22.38 37.57 -38.31
N ARG A 357 22.74 37.17 -37.08
CA ARG A 357 21.83 37.37 -35.92
C ARG A 357 21.69 38.87 -35.60
N HIS A 358 20.58 39.46 -36.03
CA HIS A 358 20.25 40.87 -35.80
C HIS A 358 20.24 41.28 -34.31
N HIS A 359 20.04 40.34 -33.39
CA HIS A 359 20.00 40.60 -31.94
C HIS A 359 21.36 40.59 -31.22
N HIS A 360 22.49 40.36 -31.92
CA HIS A 360 23.79 40.22 -31.23
C HIS A 360 24.20 41.48 -30.46
N HIS A 361 23.96 42.66 -31.03
CA HIS A 361 24.32 43.94 -30.44
C HIS A 361 23.52 44.24 -29.17
N ILE A 362 22.20 44.01 -29.18
CA ILE A 362 21.34 44.19 -27.99
C ILE A 362 21.67 43.19 -26.87
N VAL A 363 22.00 41.93 -27.21
CA VAL A 363 22.39 40.93 -26.20
C VAL A 363 23.74 41.28 -25.58
N LYS A 364 24.72 41.76 -26.37
CA LYS A 364 26.00 42.30 -25.85
C LYS A 364 25.78 43.47 -24.88
N LYS A 365 24.88 44.40 -25.24
CA LYS A 365 24.52 45.53 -24.37
C LYS A 365 23.90 45.05 -23.06
N ALA A 366 22.98 44.08 -23.11
CA ALA A 366 22.39 43.46 -21.92
C ALA A 366 23.42 42.76 -21.03
N ILE A 367 24.37 42.02 -21.61
CA ILE A 367 25.47 41.40 -20.87
C ILE A 367 26.33 42.45 -20.15
N LYS A 368 26.64 43.57 -20.82
CA LYS A 368 27.41 44.66 -20.21
C LYS A 368 26.66 45.27 -19.01
N ARG A 369 25.38 45.60 -19.18
CA ARG A 369 24.51 46.12 -18.11
C ARG A 369 24.44 45.19 -16.90
N ILE A 370 24.26 43.88 -17.12
CA ILE A 370 24.26 42.89 -16.03
C ILE A 370 25.61 42.85 -15.32
N LYS A 371 26.73 42.93 -16.05
CA LYS A 371 28.07 42.99 -15.44
C LYS A 371 28.23 44.23 -14.55
N GLU A 372 27.69 45.36 -14.98
CA GLU A 372 27.65 46.66 -14.28
C GLU A 372 26.66 46.70 -13.10
N ASN A 373 26.02 45.57 -12.75
CA ASN A 373 25.07 45.41 -11.63
C ASN A 373 23.68 46.02 -11.85
N ASP A 374 23.27 46.28 -13.08
CA ASP A 374 21.86 46.59 -13.37
C ASP A 374 20.94 45.44 -12.93
N SER A 375 19.70 45.77 -12.57
CA SER A 375 18.67 44.78 -12.20
C SER A 375 18.45 43.79 -13.33
N ILE A 376 18.78 42.51 -13.09
CA ILE A 376 18.68 41.45 -14.09
C ILE A 376 17.24 41.34 -14.63
N LYS A 377 16.23 41.50 -13.77
CA LYS A 377 14.81 41.46 -14.18
C LYS A 377 14.49 42.58 -15.19
N GLN A 378 14.96 43.80 -14.94
CA GLN A 378 14.76 44.94 -15.83
C GLN A 378 15.55 44.75 -17.14
N VAL A 379 16.82 44.35 -17.06
CA VAL A 379 17.65 44.14 -18.27
C VAL A 379 17.08 43.05 -19.18
N ILE A 380 16.51 41.98 -18.62
CA ILE A 380 15.87 40.91 -19.41
C ILE A 380 14.56 41.37 -20.05
N ALA A 381 13.77 42.21 -19.36
CA ALA A 381 12.57 42.82 -19.94
C ALA A 381 12.93 43.77 -21.08
N ASP A 382 13.85 44.72 -20.85
CA ASP A 382 14.31 45.68 -21.87
C ASP A 382 14.88 44.97 -23.11
N LEU A 383 15.60 43.87 -22.92
CA LEU A 383 16.17 43.07 -24.01
C LEU A 383 15.08 42.39 -24.85
N GLU A 384 14.02 41.91 -24.20
CA GLU A 384 12.89 41.30 -24.90
C GLU A 384 12.13 42.34 -25.72
N ASP A 385 11.85 43.50 -25.12
CA ASP A 385 11.18 44.62 -25.80
C ASP A 385 11.98 45.10 -27.02
N GLN A 386 13.30 45.29 -26.86
CA GLN A 386 14.19 45.65 -27.96
C GLN A 386 14.26 44.59 -29.05
N ALA A 387 14.14 43.31 -28.70
CA ALA A 387 14.13 42.23 -29.68
C ALA A 387 12.81 42.23 -30.50
N GLN A 388 11.67 42.53 -29.86
CA GLN A 388 10.35 42.56 -30.50
C GLN A 388 10.20 43.67 -31.55
N VAL A 389 10.93 44.79 -31.40
CA VAL A 389 10.93 45.90 -32.37
C VAL A 389 11.53 45.51 -33.72
N ASN A 390 12.31 44.42 -33.78
CA ASN A 390 12.91 43.98 -35.04
C ASN A 390 11.86 43.42 -36.01
N PRO A 391 11.79 43.87 -37.28
CA PRO A 391 10.83 43.35 -38.27
C PRO A 391 10.94 41.85 -38.54
N LYS A 392 12.09 41.22 -38.22
CA LYS A 392 12.35 39.78 -38.35
C LYS A 392 12.30 39.05 -37.00
N PHE A 393 11.65 39.63 -36.00
CA PHE A 393 11.51 39.00 -34.69
C PHE A 393 10.81 37.65 -34.81
N ASN A 394 11.43 36.62 -34.21
CA ASN A 394 10.85 35.29 -34.15
C ASN A 394 10.47 34.98 -32.69
N PRO A 395 9.16 34.92 -32.35
CA PRO A 395 8.70 34.64 -31.00
C PRO A 395 9.07 33.23 -30.52
N ALA A 396 9.33 32.28 -31.44
CA ALA A 396 9.83 30.94 -31.13
C ALA A 396 11.37 30.83 -31.26
N GLY A 397 12.05 31.96 -31.43
CA GLY A 397 13.47 32.06 -31.70
C GLY A 397 14.37 31.62 -30.54
N SER A 398 15.63 31.34 -30.87
CA SER A 398 16.66 30.87 -29.93
C SER A 398 16.93 31.86 -28.77
N LEU A 399 16.76 33.16 -29.01
CA LEU A 399 16.87 34.21 -27.99
C LEU A 399 15.68 34.17 -27.02
N VAL A 400 14.45 34.24 -27.54
CA VAL A 400 13.22 34.25 -26.73
C VAL A 400 13.18 33.04 -25.80
N ARG A 401 13.47 31.85 -26.33
CA ARG A 401 13.55 30.62 -25.53
C ARG A 401 14.58 30.68 -24.38
N ARG A 402 15.72 31.35 -24.56
CA ARG A 402 16.70 31.54 -23.48
C ARG A 402 16.23 32.56 -22.45
N LEU A 403 15.57 33.63 -22.89
CA LEU A 403 14.97 34.62 -21.98
C LEU A 403 13.84 33.98 -21.15
N GLU A 404 12.99 33.16 -21.77
CA GLU A 404 11.98 32.35 -21.08
C GLU A 404 12.63 31.42 -20.05
N PHE A 405 13.70 30.71 -20.41
CA PHE A 405 14.46 29.85 -19.50
C PHE A 405 15.01 30.62 -18.29
N ILE A 406 15.59 31.81 -18.50
CA ILE A 406 16.07 32.67 -17.41
C ILE A 406 14.91 33.15 -16.51
N LYS A 407 13.78 33.57 -17.12
CA LYS A 407 12.59 34.04 -16.39
C LYS A 407 11.94 32.95 -15.53
N LEU A 408 12.01 31.69 -15.94
CA LEU A 408 11.53 30.56 -15.12
C LEU A 408 12.25 30.52 -13.77
N HIS A 409 13.57 30.68 -13.77
CA HIS A 409 14.35 30.70 -12.54
C HIS A 409 14.17 31.97 -11.69
N PHE A 410 13.64 33.07 -12.24
CA PHE A 410 13.21 34.22 -11.44
C PHE A 410 11.98 33.91 -10.57
N LYS A 411 11.07 33.05 -11.05
CA LYS A 411 9.83 32.68 -10.33
C LYS A 411 10.13 31.72 -9.18
N GLU A 412 11.06 30.79 -9.36
CA GLU A 412 11.52 29.85 -8.34
C GLU A 412 12.18 30.58 -7.14
N LEU A 413 13.02 31.59 -7.40
CA LEU A 413 13.67 32.38 -6.36
C LEU A 413 12.68 33.23 -5.54
N ASN A 414 11.67 33.86 -6.17
CA ASN A 414 10.68 34.66 -5.43
C ASN A 414 9.73 33.78 -4.58
N GLY A 415 9.51 32.52 -4.97
CA GLY A 415 8.73 31.56 -4.17
C GLY A 415 9.49 31.03 -2.94
N LEU A 416 10.82 31.08 -2.96
CA LEU A 416 11.71 30.73 -1.85
C LEU A 416 11.93 31.90 -0.90
N THR A 417 12.12 33.14 -1.39
CA THR A 417 12.28 34.32 -0.52
C THR A 417 11.00 34.70 0.21
N ASN A 418 9.82 34.54 -0.39
CA ASN A 418 8.54 34.76 0.31
C ASN A 418 8.26 33.70 1.40
N LYS A 419 8.96 32.56 1.41
CA LYS A 419 8.86 31.55 2.48
C LYS A 419 9.86 31.79 3.62
N ILE A 420 10.95 32.51 3.37
CA ILE A 420 11.96 32.83 4.39
C ILE A 420 11.62 34.14 5.12
N LEU A 421 10.81 35.02 4.52
CA LEU A 421 10.32 36.26 5.14
C LEU A 421 8.97 36.10 5.88
N LEU A 422 8.41 34.89 5.92
CA LEU A 422 7.17 34.55 6.64
C LEU A 422 7.38 33.41 7.66
N CYS A 423 8.62 33.17 8.08
CA CYS A 423 8.94 32.34 9.24
C CYS A 423 9.58 33.20 10.32
#